data_AF-A0A7L1G2S4-F1
#
_entry.id   AF-A0A7L1G2S4-F1
#
_cell.length_a   1.000
_cell.length_b   1.000
_cell.length_c   1.000
_cell.angle_alpha   90.00
_cell.angle_beta   90.00
_cell.angle_gamma   90.00
#
_symmetry.space_group_name_H-M   'P 1'
#
loop_
_entity.id
_entity.type
_entity.pdbx_description
1 polymer ?
#
loop_
_entity_poly.entity_id
_entity_poly.type
_entity_poly.pdbx_seq_one_letter_code
_entity_poly.pdbx_strand_id
1 'polypeptide(L)'
;RSFKTSSTLTIHRRIHTGEKMFPCADCGKSYKSSSTLTIHRRIHTGEKMFPCADCGKSYKSSSTLTIHRRIHTGEKMFPCADCGKSFSFTSALIRHRLIHTGEKPYSCTDCGKSFNRSTHLARHRRTH
;
A
#
# COMPACT_ATOMS: atom_id res chain seq x y z
N ARG A 1 3.99 12.66 19.79
CA ARG A 1 2.95 12.11 18.87
C ARG A 1 1.62 12.07 19.62
N SER A 2 0.51 12.51 19.02
CA SER A 2 -0.83 12.43 19.62
C SER A 2 -1.58 11.18 19.12
N PHE A 3 -2.23 10.43 20.00
CA PHE A 3 -2.90 9.16 19.70
C PHE A 3 -4.41 9.28 19.95
N LYS A 4 -5.22 8.77 19.02
CA LYS A 4 -6.69 8.90 19.07
C LYS A 4 -7.36 7.93 20.03
N THR A 5 -6.69 6.83 20.41
CA THR A 5 -7.25 5.82 21.31
C THR A 5 -6.18 5.21 22.21
N SER A 6 -6.57 4.82 23.44
CA SER A 6 -5.69 4.16 24.41
C SER A 6 -4.98 2.93 23.82
N SER A 7 -5.70 2.11 23.05
CA SER A 7 -5.14 0.92 22.39
C SER A 7 -4.02 1.25 21.39
N THR A 8 -4.13 2.37 20.66
CA THR A 8 -3.09 2.79 19.71
C THR A 8 -1.84 3.34 20.40
N LEU A 9 -2.02 4.03 21.54
CA LEU A 9 -0.91 4.46 22.39
C LEU A 9 -0.20 3.26 23.03
N THR A 10 -0.93 2.25 23.50
CA THR A 10 -0.34 1.03 24.06
C THR A 10 0.47 0.26 23.01
N ILE A 11 -0.07 0.06 21.80
CA ILE A 11 0.69 -0.58 20.70
C ILE A 11 1.95 0.22 20.36
N HIS A 12 1.87 1.56 20.35
CA HIS A 12 3.03 2.40 20.10
C HIS A 12 4.11 2.25 21.20
N ARG A 13 3.70 2.23 22.48
CA ARG A 13 4.63 2.01 23.60
C ARG A 13 5.38 0.69 23.47
N ARG A 14 4.70 -0.38 23.04
CA ARG A 14 5.32 -1.71 22.83
C ARG A 14 6.44 -1.74 21.79
N ILE A 15 6.45 -0.79 20.84
CA ILE A 15 7.55 -0.65 19.87
C ILE A 15 8.82 -0.14 20.55
N HIS A 16 8.68 0.72 21.56
CA HIS A 16 9.81 1.31 22.30
C HIS A 16 10.28 0.43 23.47
N THR A 17 9.37 -0.30 24.10
CA THR A 17 9.67 -1.11 25.30
C THR A 17 10.08 -2.54 25.00
N GLY A 18 9.99 -3.00 23.75
CA GLY A 18 10.27 -4.39 23.37
C GLY A 18 9.23 -5.39 23.91
N GLU A 19 8.12 -4.92 24.47
CA GLU A 19 7.03 -5.77 24.96
C GLU A 19 6.44 -6.64 23.84
N LYS A 20 6.13 -7.89 24.20
CA LYS A 20 5.83 -9.01 23.31
C LYS A 20 4.73 -8.67 22.29
N MET A 21 5.17 -8.34 21.08
CA MET A 21 4.37 -8.46 19.87
C MET A 21 4.04 -9.94 19.64
N PHE A 22 3.05 -10.24 18.81
CA PHE A 22 2.68 -11.61 18.44
C PHE A 22 3.72 -12.17 17.47
N PRO A 23 4.64 -13.06 17.91
CA PRO A 23 5.73 -13.54 17.07
C PRO A 23 5.26 -14.72 16.23
N CYS A 24 5.75 -14.80 15.00
CA CYS A 24 5.59 -15.94 14.13
C CYS A 24 6.61 -17.01 14.50
N ALA A 25 6.14 -18.21 14.86
CA ALA A 25 7.01 -19.34 15.18
C ALA A 25 7.85 -19.79 13.97
N ASP A 26 7.31 -19.64 12.75
CA ASP A 26 7.95 -20.14 11.53
C ASP A 26 9.09 -19.23 11.01
N CYS A 27 9.09 -17.94 11.35
CA CYS A 27 10.11 -16.99 10.85
C CYS A 27 10.55 -15.89 11.83
N GLY A 28 10.11 -15.93 13.08
CA GLY A 28 10.49 -14.99 14.14
C GLY A 28 9.91 -13.58 14.01
N LYS A 29 9.20 -13.25 12.92
CA LYS A 29 8.61 -11.91 12.71
C LYS A 29 7.52 -11.60 13.73
N SER A 30 7.52 -10.38 14.25
CA SER A 30 6.64 -9.92 15.31
C SER A 30 5.55 -8.96 14.81
N TYR A 31 4.31 -9.16 15.24
CA TYR A 31 3.14 -8.40 14.79
C TYR A 31 2.40 -7.71 15.92
N LYS A 32 1.81 -6.54 15.62
CA LYS A 32 1.07 -5.72 16.59
C LYS A 32 -0.24 -6.35 17.11
N SER A 33 -0.79 -7.35 16.42
CA SER A 33 -2.03 -8.04 16.80
C SER A 33 -2.04 -9.50 16.35
N SER A 34 -2.78 -10.34 17.07
CA SER A 34 -2.98 -11.75 16.75
C SER A 34 -3.59 -11.92 15.35
N SER A 35 -4.58 -11.11 14.97
CA SER A 35 -5.18 -11.15 13.62
C SER A 35 -4.15 -10.91 12.52
N THR A 36 -3.20 -9.99 12.75
CA THR A 36 -2.13 -9.71 11.77
C THR A 36 -1.14 -10.87 11.69
N LEU A 37 -0.82 -11.51 12.83
CA LEU A 37 -0.02 -12.72 12.86
C LEU A 37 -0.71 -13.87 12.13
N THR A 38 -2.02 -14.09 12.36
CA THR A 38 -2.81 -15.12 11.65
C THR A 38 -2.80 -14.88 10.15
N ILE A 39 -2.92 -13.63 9.70
CA ILE A 39 -2.79 -13.27 8.28
C ILE A 39 -1.41 -13.62 7.75
N HIS A 40 -0.36 -13.30 8.51
CA HIS A 40 1.00 -13.60 8.12
C HIS A 40 1.28 -15.10 8.02
N ARG A 41 0.81 -15.91 8.97
CA ARG A 41 1.04 -17.37 8.98
C ARG A 41 0.54 -18.06 7.71
N ARG A 42 -0.46 -17.49 7.03
CA ARG A 42 -0.95 -18.02 5.76
C ARG A 42 0.06 -17.94 4.61
N ILE A 43 1.11 -17.12 4.73
CA ILE A 43 2.25 -17.13 3.79
C ILE A 43 3.02 -18.45 3.89
N HIS A 44 3.12 -19.03 5.08
CA HIS A 44 3.82 -20.30 5.31
C HIS A 44 2.96 -21.50 4.92
N THR A 45 1.64 -21.43 5.16
CA THR A 45 0.73 -22.53 4.85
C THR A 45 0.23 -22.54 3.40
N GLY A 46 0.44 -21.45 2.66
CA GLY A 46 -0.11 -21.30 1.30
C GLY A 46 -1.62 -21.08 1.25
N GLU A 47 -2.30 -20.92 2.40
CA GLU A 47 -3.73 -20.65 2.45
C GLU A 47 -4.07 -19.31 1.78
N LYS A 48 -4.77 -19.38 0.64
CA LYS A 48 -5.20 -18.21 -0.11
C LYS A 48 -6.32 -17.45 0.62
N MET A 49 -6.04 -16.22 1.04
CA MET A 49 -7.09 -15.29 1.48
C MET A 49 -7.82 -14.71 0.27
N PHE A 50 -9.16 -14.71 0.29
CA PHE A 50 -10.05 -14.08 -0.69
C PHE A 50 -9.51 -14.16 -2.15
N PRO A 51 -9.57 -15.33 -2.79
CA PRO A 51 -9.13 -15.49 -4.17
C PRO A 51 -10.04 -14.72 -5.13
N CYS A 52 -9.43 -14.10 -6.13
CA CYS A 52 -10.12 -13.59 -7.30
C CYS A 52 -10.46 -14.75 -8.22
N ALA A 53 -11.74 -14.93 -8.54
CA ALA A 53 -12.19 -15.96 -9.46
C ALA A 53 -11.67 -15.73 -10.89
N ASP A 54 -11.48 -14.47 -11.30
CA ASP A 54 -11.09 -14.10 -12.66
C ASP A 54 -9.60 -14.38 -12.97
N CYS A 55 -8.72 -14.36 -11.95
CA CYS A 55 -7.28 -14.52 -12.18
C CYS A 55 -6.52 -15.35 -11.13
N GLY A 56 -7.21 -15.92 -10.14
CA GLY A 56 -6.63 -16.79 -9.12
C GLY A 56 -5.73 -16.10 -8.09
N LYS A 57 -5.54 -14.77 -8.18
CA LYS A 57 -4.78 -13.96 -7.21
C LYS A 57 -5.50 -13.87 -5.86
N SER A 58 -4.74 -13.79 -4.78
CA SER A 58 -5.28 -13.82 -3.42
C SER A 58 -4.95 -12.56 -2.65
N TYR A 59 -5.90 -12.11 -1.83
CA TYR A 59 -5.87 -10.84 -1.14
C TYR A 59 -6.14 -11.03 0.35
N LYS A 60 -5.39 -10.30 1.18
CA LYS A 60 -5.51 -10.36 2.66
C LYS A 60 -6.89 -9.99 3.23
N SER A 61 -7.76 -9.36 2.43
CA SER A 61 -9.12 -8.99 2.85
C SER A 61 -10.08 -8.94 1.66
N SER A 62 -11.37 -9.16 1.93
CA SER A 62 -12.44 -9.03 0.94
C SER A 62 -12.49 -7.64 0.31
N SER A 63 -12.31 -6.57 1.11
CA SER A 63 -12.27 -5.20 0.57
C SER A 63 -11.15 -5.00 -0.44
N THR A 64 -9.97 -5.60 -0.20
CA THR A 64 -8.85 -5.52 -1.16
C THR A 64 -9.16 -6.32 -2.43
N LEU A 65 -9.82 -7.48 -2.30
CA LEU A 65 -10.30 -8.26 -3.45
C LEU A 65 -11.33 -7.47 -4.26
N THR A 66 -12.34 -6.86 -3.63
CA THR A 66 -13.35 -6.05 -4.32
C THR A 66 -12.73 -4.90 -5.09
N ILE A 67 -11.79 -4.19 -4.47
CA ILE A 67 -11.03 -3.12 -5.12
C ILE A 67 -10.23 -3.68 -6.31
N HIS A 68 -9.59 -4.84 -6.15
CA HIS A 68 -8.87 -5.48 -7.23
C HIS A 68 -9.78 -5.83 -8.40
N ARG A 69 -11.00 -6.34 -8.16
CA ARG A 69 -11.94 -6.70 -9.24
C ARG A 69 -12.26 -5.56 -10.20
N ARG A 70 -12.08 -4.30 -9.79
CA ARG A 70 -12.20 -3.12 -10.68
C ARG A 70 -11.25 -3.18 -11.88
N ILE A 71 -10.13 -3.90 -11.79
CA ILE A 71 -9.24 -4.07 -12.95
C ILE A 71 -9.86 -4.98 -14.01
N HIS A 72 -10.70 -5.92 -13.61
CA HIS A 72 -11.37 -6.86 -14.51
C HIS A 72 -12.62 -6.23 -15.12
N THR A 73 -13.40 -5.50 -14.32
CA THR A 73 -14.61 -4.82 -14.79
C THR A 73 -14.32 -3.53 -15.55
N GLY A 74 -13.11 -2.99 -15.43
CA GLY A 74 -12.76 -1.69 -16.00
C GLY A 74 -13.43 -0.51 -15.29
N GLU A 75 -14.07 -0.72 -14.13
CA GLU A 75 -14.70 0.33 -13.35
C GLU A 75 -13.72 1.46 -13.02
N LYS A 76 -14.11 2.68 -13.38
CA LYS A 76 -13.35 3.91 -13.15
C LYS A 76 -14.23 4.96 -12.48
N MET A 77 -14.21 4.94 -11.16
CA MET A 77 -15.09 5.78 -10.31
C MET A 77 -14.56 7.18 -10.04
N PHE A 78 -13.29 7.45 -10.37
CA PHE A 78 -12.62 8.70 -9.98
C PHE A 78 -12.28 9.54 -11.20
N PRO A 79 -13.22 10.39 -11.68
CA PRO A 79 -12.97 11.30 -12.79
C PRO A 79 -12.04 12.44 -12.38
N CYS A 80 -11.17 12.85 -13.31
CA CYS A 80 -10.42 14.08 -13.20
C CYS A 80 -11.31 15.26 -13.62
N ALA A 81 -11.46 16.25 -12.76
CA ALA A 81 -12.24 17.44 -13.07
C ALA A 81 -11.63 18.27 -14.22
N ASP A 82 -10.31 18.24 -14.37
CA ASP A 82 -9.59 19.06 -15.36
C ASP A 82 -9.69 18.50 -16.79
N CYS A 83 -9.82 17.18 -16.96
CA CYS A 83 -9.79 16.53 -18.28
C CYS A 83 -10.80 15.40 -18.50
N GLY A 84 -11.70 15.15 -17.55
CA GLY A 84 -12.71 14.09 -17.62
C GLY A 84 -12.17 12.65 -17.52
N LYS A 85 -10.85 12.46 -17.47
CA LYS A 85 -10.24 11.12 -17.45
C LYS A 85 -10.52 10.41 -16.12
N SER A 86 -11.09 9.20 -16.17
CA SER A 86 -11.47 8.44 -14.98
C SER A 86 -10.45 7.36 -14.59
N PHE A 87 -10.30 7.14 -13.29
CA PHE A 87 -9.38 6.17 -12.68
C PHE A 87 -10.12 5.20 -11.76
N SER A 88 -9.59 3.99 -11.60
CA SER A 88 -10.15 2.96 -10.70
C SER A 88 -9.81 3.18 -9.22
N PHE A 89 -8.85 4.05 -8.93
CA PHE A 89 -8.35 4.36 -7.59
C PHE A 89 -8.11 5.86 -7.40
N THR A 90 -8.44 6.39 -6.21
CA THR A 90 -8.19 7.79 -5.84
C THR A 90 -6.71 8.15 -5.91
N SER A 91 -5.82 7.25 -5.48
CA SER A 91 -4.37 7.46 -5.55
C SER A 91 -3.86 7.62 -6.99
N ALA A 92 -4.49 6.92 -7.94
CA ALA A 92 -4.16 7.08 -9.36
C ALA A 92 -4.62 8.43 -9.91
N LEU A 93 -5.80 8.91 -9.49
CA LEU A 93 -6.29 10.26 -9.81
C LEU A 93 -5.39 11.36 -9.21
N ILE A 94 -5.05 11.28 -7.92
CA ILE A 94 -4.16 12.27 -7.27
C ILE A 94 -2.83 12.37 -8.00
N ARG A 95 -2.22 11.22 -8.31
CA ARG A 95 -0.97 11.19 -9.09
C ARG A 95 -1.15 11.73 -10.50
N HIS A 96 -2.29 11.50 -11.13
CA HIS A 96 -2.57 12.05 -12.45
C HIS A 96 -2.67 13.58 -12.42
N ARG A 97 -3.26 14.18 -11.36
CA ARG A 97 -3.35 15.63 -11.22
C ARG A 97 -1.99 16.34 -11.20
N LEU A 98 -0.92 15.66 -10.78
CA LEU A 98 0.44 16.19 -10.86
C LEU A 98 0.87 16.54 -12.31
N ILE A 99 0.22 15.95 -13.31
CA ILE A 99 0.46 16.27 -14.72
C ILE A 99 -0.15 17.64 -15.07
N HIS A 100 -1.31 17.98 -14.49
CA HIS A 100 -1.95 19.28 -14.69
C HIS A 100 -1.23 20.40 -13.94
N THR A 101 -0.77 20.13 -12.71
CA THR A 101 -0.04 21.13 -11.92
C THR A 101 1.43 21.26 -12.32
N GLY A 102 1.98 20.28 -13.05
CA GLY A 102 3.41 20.20 -13.35
C GLY A 102 4.29 19.84 -12.16
N GLU A 103 3.70 19.56 -10.98
CA GLU A 103 4.44 19.21 -9.77
C GLU A 103 5.26 17.91 -9.96
N LYS A 104 6.50 17.96 -9.51
CA LYS A 104 7.44 16.83 -9.56
C LYS A 104 8.08 16.64 -8.17
N PRO A 105 7.37 16.01 -7.22
CA PRO A 105 7.80 15.95 -5.82
C PRO A 105 9.08 15.13 -5.56
N TYR A 106 9.54 14.38 -6.56
CA TYR A 106 10.64 13.44 -6.40
C TYR A 106 11.85 13.94 -7.18
N SER A 107 12.82 14.55 -6.50
CA SER A 107 14.06 15.06 -7.10
C SER A 107 15.23 14.08 -6.92
N CYS A 108 16.09 14.02 -7.92
CA CYS A 108 17.39 13.36 -7.84
C CYS A 108 18.40 14.32 -7.21
N THR A 109 19.04 13.89 -6.13
CA THR A 109 20.08 14.66 -5.44
C THR A 109 21.34 14.84 -6.28
N ASP A 110 21.63 13.87 -7.15
CA ASP A 110 22.91 13.80 -7.86
C ASP A 110 22.92 14.70 -9.11
N CYS A 111 21.75 14.95 -9.74
CA CYS A 111 21.67 15.77 -10.96
C CYS A 111 20.50 16.77 -10.99
N GLY A 112 19.74 16.90 -9.90
CA GLY A 112 18.61 17.84 -9.80
C GLY A 112 17.36 17.49 -10.62
N LYS A 113 17.37 16.43 -11.43
CA LYS A 113 16.20 16.02 -12.22
C LYS A 113 15.03 15.60 -11.33
N SER A 114 13.85 16.17 -11.59
CA SER A 114 12.63 15.89 -10.83
C SER A 114 11.61 15.05 -11.61
N PHE A 115 10.84 14.24 -10.87
CA PHE A 115 9.88 13.28 -11.39
C PHE A 115 8.54 13.39 -10.64
N ASN A 116 7.45 13.05 -11.33
CA ASN A 116 6.11 12.95 -10.73
C ASN A 116 5.82 11.57 -10.11
N ARG A 117 6.77 10.63 -10.19
CA ARG A 117 6.68 9.29 -9.60
C ARG A 117 8.00 8.89 -8.96
N SER A 118 7.92 8.38 -7.73
CA SER A 118 9.07 7.82 -7.01
C SER A 118 9.72 6.66 -7.76
N THR A 119 8.95 5.83 -8.46
CA THR A 119 9.48 4.72 -9.26
C THR A 119 10.29 5.20 -10.47
N HIS A 120 9.93 6.35 -11.05
CA HIS A 120 10.70 6.94 -12.14
C HIS A 120 12.03 7.49 -11.61
N LEU A 121 12.01 8.17 -10.46
CA LEU A 121 13.24 8.59 -9.78
C LEU A 121 14.11 7.36 -9.44
N ALA A 122 13.54 6.31 -8.86
CA ALA A 122 14.28 5.10 -8.49
C ALA A 122 14.92 4.41 -9.70
N ARG A 123 14.25 4.39 -10.85
CA ARG A 123 14.84 3.89 -12.11
C ARG A 123 15.94 4.81 -12.63
N HIS A 124 15.71 6.12 -12.61
CA HIS A 124 16.71 7.10 -13.03
C HIS A 124 17.97 7.04 -12.17
N ARG A 125 17.86 6.84 -10.86
CA ARG A 125 19.03 6.70 -9.98
C ARG A 125 19.93 5.50 -10.31
N ARG A 126 19.46 4.54 -11.12
CA ARG A 126 20.28 3.43 -11.61
C ARG A 126 21.08 3.76 -12.87
N THR A 127 20.89 4.95 -13.44
CA THR A 127 21.63 5.43 -14.62
C THR A 127 22.80 6.33 -14.24
N HIS A 128 22.97 6.61 -12.95
CA HIS A 128 24.21 7.12 -12.37
C HIS A 128 25.05 5.93 -11.93
#